data_AF-A0A3M8WLB3-F1
#
_entry.id   AF-A0A3M8WLB3-F1
#
_cell.length_a   1.000
_cell.length_b   1.000
_cell.length_c   1.000
_cell.angle_alpha   90.00
_cell.angle_beta   90.00
_cell.angle_gamma   90.00
#
_symmetry.space_group_name_H-M   'P 1'
#
loop_
_entity.id
_entity.type
_entity.pdbx_description
1 polymer ?
#
loop_
_entity_poly.entity_id
_entity_poly.type
_entity_poly.pdbx_seq_one_letter_code
_entity_poly.pdbx_strand_id
1 'polypeptide(L)'
;MRGRLVIAAGALAMALTPGAAWAAHGSGGQESGSYGAEAPVLQGGPRPGEGVPGYELVTLPNENVPNLQRRTVYCPHGKKALGGGAEARGDTAILLGSFPTDDGTGWIGLGRQTATDNVGISVFVICADV
;
A
#
# COMPACT_ATOMS: atom_id res chain seq x y z
N MET A 1 -49.21 26.83 -20.82
CA MET A 1 -49.52 26.85 -19.37
C MET A 1 -48.23 27.11 -18.62
N ARG A 2 -48.22 28.18 -17.81
CA ARG A 2 -47.05 28.70 -17.09
C ARG A 2 -46.92 27.99 -15.74
N GLY A 3 -45.79 27.34 -15.48
CA GLY A 3 -45.46 26.79 -14.16
C GLY A 3 -44.12 27.35 -13.70
N ARG A 4 -44.15 28.39 -12.86
CA ARG A 4 -42.97 28.94 -12.18
C ARG A 4 -42.77 28.14 -10.89
N LEU A 5 -41.67 27.40 -10.77
CA LEU A 5 -41.26 26.81 -9.50
C LEU A 5 -40.26 27.74 -8.81
N VAL A 6 -40.54 28.08 -7.56
CA VAL A 6 -39.86 29.07 -6.73
C VAL A 6 -38.63 28.41 -6.09
N ILE A 7 -37.44 28.99 -6.30
CA ILE A 7 -36.21 28.62 -5.58
C ILE A 7 -36.11 29.52 -4.35
N ALA A 8 -36.34 28.95 -3.17
CA ALA A 8 -36.12 29.64 -1.90
C ALA A 8 -34.63 29.50 -1.51
N ALA A 9 -33.91 30.63 -1.51
CA ALA A 9 -32.56 30.74 -1.01
C ALA A 9 -32.58 30.85 0.53
N GLY A 10 -32.14 29.81 1.22
CA GLY A 10 -31.89 29.84 2.66
C GLY A 10 -30.42 30.14 2.93
N ALA A 11 -30.11 31.36 3.33
CA ALA A 11 -28.80 31.75 3.84
C ALA A 11 -28.62 31.21 5.27
N LEU A 12 -27.64 30.33 5.48
CA LEU A 12 -27.26 29.85 6.81
C LEU A 12 -25.99 30.60 7.24
N ALA A 13 -26.13 31.51 8.20
CA ALA A 13 -25.03 32.30 8.75
C ALA A 13 -24.79 31.98 10.23
N MET A 14 -23.52 31.67 10.51
CA MET A 14 -22.73 31.87 11.74
C MET A 14 -23.07 31.10 13.04
N ALA A 15 -22.06 30.41 13.58
CA ALA A 15 -21.34 30.89 14.78
C ALA A 15 -20.08 30.03 15.05
N LEU A 16 -18.90 30.65 15.03
CA LEU A 16 -17.66 30.10 15.58
C LEU A 16 -17.58 30.46 17.07
N THR A 17 -17.51 29.46 17.93
CA THR A 17 -17.14 29.63 19.34
C THR A 17 -15.80 28.95 19.62
N PRO A 18 -14.74 29.66 20.03
CA PRO A 18 -13.54 29.05 20.58
C PRO A 18 -13.81 28.68 22.05
N GLY A 19 -14.08 27.40 22.31
CA GLY A 19 -14.15 26.85 23.66
C GLY A 19 -12.84 26.16 24.03
N ALA A 20 -11.99 26.83 24.79
CA ALA A 20 -10.90 26.18 25.51
C ALA A 20 -11.50 25.38 26.68
N ALA A 21 -11.38 24.05 26.64
CA ALA A 21 -11.72 23.19 27.77
C ALA A 21 -10.51 22.32 28.10
N TRP A 22 -9.77 22.72 29.15
CA TRP A 22 -8.85 21.85 29.86
C TRP A 22 -9.67 20.80 30.61
N ALA A 23 -9.49 19.52 30.26
CA ALA A 23 -9.95 18.41 31.08
C ALA A 23 -8.74 17.76 31.78
N ALA A 24 -8.93 17.54 33.08
CA ALA A 24 -7.93 17.16 34.06
C ALA A 24 -7.31 15.77 33.84
N HIS A 25 -6.16 15.60 34.47
CA HIS A 25 -5.30 14.43 34.56
C HIS A 25 -6.06 13.11 34.79
N GLY A 26 -5.96 12.19 33.84
CA GLY A 26 -6.17 10.76 34.06
C GLY A 26 -4.90 10.13 34.60
N SER A 27 -4.81 9.97 35.92
CA SER A 27 -3.83 9.11 36.59
C SER A 27 -4.22 7.64 36.36
N GLY A 28 -3.62 7.00 35.36
CA GLY A 28 -3.64 5.55 35.14
C GLY A 28 -2.20 5.07 34.98
N GLY A 29 -1.78 4.14 35.84
CA GLY A 29 -0.39 3.87 36.19
C GLY A 29 0.57 3.59 35.03
N GLN A 30 1.68 4.33 35.01
CA GLN A 30 2.91 3.92 34.36
C GLN A 30 3.47 2.71 35.12
N GLU A 31 3.22 1.53 34.57
CA GLU A 31 4.03 0.35 34.86
C GLU A 31 5.47 0.70 34.47
N SER A 32 6.29 0.96 35.48
CA SER A 32 7.70 1.29 35.33
C SER A 32 8.46 0.03 34.90
N GLY A 33 8.34 -0.31 33.62
CA GLY A 33 9.36 -1.10 32.94
C GLY A 33 10.63 -0.28 32.90
N SER A 34 11.69 -0.78 33.54
CA SER A 34 13.02 -0.21 33.46
C SER A 34 13.52 -0.37 32.02
N TYR A 35 13.24 0.62 31.17
CA TYR A 35 13.99 0.81 29.93
C TYR A 35 15.37 1.29 30.35
N GLY A 36 16.33 0.37 30.45
CA GLY A 36 17.74 0.73 30.59
C GLY A 36 18.08 1.70 29.48
N ALA A 37 18.79 2.78 29.80
CA ALA A 37 19.23 3.75 28.82
C ALA A 37 20.09 3.03 27.76
N GLU A 38 19.53 2.80 26.57
CA GLU A 38 20.30 2.29 25.45
C GLU A 38 21.39 3.30 25.11
N ALA A 39 22.64 2.85 25.15
CA ALA A 39 23.77 3.63 24.67
C ALA A 39 23.51 4.02 23.20
N PRO A 40 24.03 5.18 22.72
CA PRO A 40 23.85 5.57 21.33
C PRO A 40 24.46 4.48 20.44
N VAL A 41 23.61 3.74 19.73
CA VAL A 41 24.07 2.80 18.72
C VAL A 41 24.67 3.67 17.62
N LEU A 42 26.01 3.74 17.56
CA LEU A 42 26.69 4.26 16.38
C LEU A 42 26.32 3.33 15.23
N GLN A 43 25.31 3.70 14.44
CA GLN A 43 24.96 2.96 13.24
C GLN A 43 26.15 3.05 12.28
N GLY A 44 26.98 2.02 12.28
CA GLY A 44 27.86 1.75 11.16
C GLY A 44 26.99 1.55 9.92
N GLY A 45 27.31 2.23 8.83
CA GLY A 45 26.67 1.97 7.55
C GLY A 45 26.82 0.49 7.15
N PRO A 46 26.00 0.00 6.20
CA PRO A 46 26.10 -1.39 5.73
C PRO A 46 27.54 -1.74 5.38
N ARG A 47 28.07 -2.83 5.97
CA ARG A 47 29.41 -3.29 5.64
C ARG A 47 29.42 -3.79 4.18
N PRO A 48 30.53 -3.65 3.44
CA PRO A 48 30.67 -4.28 2.13
C PRO A 48 30.45 -5.80 2.26
N GLY A 49 29.47 -6.34 1.53
CA GLY A 49 29.06 -7.75 1.62
C GLY A 49 27.90 -8.04 2.60
N GLU A 50 27.35 -7.01 3.25
CA GLU A 50 26.20 -7.12 4.13
C GLU A 50 24.91 -6.87 3.33
N GLY A 51 24.13 -7.93 3.07
CA GLY A 51 22.91 -7.86 2.29
C GLY A 51 22.48 -9.21 1.73
N VAL A 52 21.39 -9.23 0.98
CA VAL A 52 20.94 -10.41 0.23
C VAL A 52 21.73 -10.47 -1.08
N PRO A 53 22.50 -11.54 -1.35
CA PRO A 53 23.27 -11.67 -2.58
C PRO A 53 22.40 -11.56 -3.83
N GLY A 54 22.86 -10.74 -4.78
CA GLY A 54 22.17 -10.57 -6.05
C GLY A 54 20.75 -9.97 -5.95
N TYR A 55 20.48 -9.20 -4.89
CA TYR A 55 19.22 -8.46 -4.73
C TYR A 55 18.88 -7.63 -5.97
N GLU A 56 17.67 -7.81 -6.49
CA GLU A 56 17.12 -7.03 -7.60
C GLU A 56 15.61 -6.86 -7.43
N LEU A 57 15.09 -5.66 -7.70
CA LEU A 57 13.65 -5.42 -7.82
C LEU A 57 13.25 -5.44 -9.28
N VAL A 58 12.47 -6.45 -9.70
CA VAL A 58 11.93 -6.54 -11.05
C VAL A 58 10.48 -6.07 -11.05
N THR A 59 10.15 -5.23 -12.03
CA THR A 59 8.81 -4.63 -12.16
C THR A 59 8.20 -5.00 -13.51
N LEU A 60 6.99 -5.55 -13.48
CA LEU A 60 6.10 -5.57 -14.62
C LEU A 60 5.23 -4.30 -14.58
N PRO A 61 5.45 -3.35 -15.51
CA PRO A 61 4.76 -2.06 -15.49
C PRO A 61 3.26 -2.23 -15.70
N ASN A 62 2.50 -1.22 -15.31
CA ASN A 62 1.05 -1.22 -15.40
C ASN A 62 0.55 -1.50 -16.82
N GLU A 63 -0.47 -2.35 -16.93
CA GLU A 63 -1.21 -2.57 -18.17
C GLU A 63 -2.68 -2.85 -17.84
N ASN A 64 -3.59 -2.32 -18.66
CA ASN A 64 -5.00 -2.66 -18.57
C ASN A 64 -5.24 -4.03 -19.19
N VAL A 65 -5.66 -4.98 -18.36
CA VAL A 65 -5.99 -6.35 -18.76
C VAL A 65 -7.45 -6.65 -18.41
N PRO A 66 -8.09 -7.62 -19.09
CA PRO A 66 -9.39 -8.15 -18.67
C PRO A 66 -9.44 -8.47 -17.19
N ASN A 67 -10.59 -8.20 -16.56
CA ASN A 67 -10.81 -8.53 -15.15
C ASN A 67 -10.46 -10.00 -14.85
N LEU A 68 -9.84 -10.24 -13.69
CA LEU A 68 -9.36 -11.54 -13.22
C LEU A 68 -8.20 -12.13 -14.03
N GLN A 69 -7.75 -11.48 -15.11
CA GLN A 69 -6.55 -11.92 -15.81
C GLN A 69 -5.33 -11.78 -14.90
N ARG A 70 -4.56 -12.86 -14.80
CA ARG A 70 -3.28 -12.86 -14.08
C ARG A 70 -2.23 -12.18 -14.92
N ARG A 71 -1.43 -11.33 -14.27
CA ARG A 71 -0.15 -10.86 -14.79
C ARG A 71 0.96 -11.40 -13.90
N THR A 72 2.05 -11.85 -14.50
CA THR A 72 3.15 -12.50 -13.79
C THR A 72 4.46 -11.83 -14.17
N VAL A 73 5.27 -11.50 -13.18
CA VAL A 73 6.65 -11.05 -13.35
C VAL A 73 7.58 -12.15 -12.85
N TYR A 74 8.67 -12.40 -13.55
CA TYR A 74 9.65 -13.44 -13.19
C TYR A 74 10.98 -12.81 -12.80
N CYS A 75 11.66 -13.49 -11.88
CA CYS A 75 13.05 -13.21 -11.59
C CYS A 75 13.95 -13.56 -12.78
N PRO A 76 15.10 -12.87 -12.92
CA PRO A 76 16.12 -13.26 -13.88
C PRO A 76 16.58 -14.70 -13.66
N HIS A 77 17.09 -15.31 -14.73
CA HIS A 77 17.54 -16.70 -14.68
C HIS A 77 18.57 -16.92 -13.56
N GLY A 78 18.36 -17.98 -12.76
CA GLY A 78 19.22 -18.33 -11.62
C GLY A 78 18.83 -17.70 -10.28
N LYS A 79 17.84 -16.80 -10.26
CA LYS A 79 17.34 -16.16 -9.03
C LYS A 79 15.99 -16.72 -8.57
N LYS A 80 15.69 -16.59 -7.28
CA LYS A 80 14.36 -16.87 -6.71
C LYS A 80 13.68 -15.60 -6.20
N ALA A 81 12.36 -15.63 -6.18
CA ALA A 81 11.52 -14.60 -5.59
C ALA A 81 11.57 -14.72 -4.06
N LEU A 82 12.02 -13.65 -3.40
CA LEU A 82 11.99 -13.55 -1.93
C LEU A 82 10.70 -12.92 -1.41
N GLY A 83 10.03 -12.15 -2.27
CA GLY A 83 8.80 -11.44 -1.95
C GLY A 83 8.35 -10.61 -3.14
N GLY A 84 7.18 -10.01 -3.05
CA GLY A 84 6.66 -9.18 -4.12
C GLY A 84 5.35 -8.52 -3.75
N GLY A 85 4.73 -7.91 -4.75
CA GLY A 85 3.46 -7.24 -4.60
C GLY A 85 2.78 -7.03 -5.94
N ALA A 86 1.49 -6.71 -5.90
CA ALA A 86 0.74 -6.29 -7.05
C ALA A 86 -0.13 -5.11 -6.67
N GLU A 87 -0.43 -4.28 -7.67
CA GLU A 87 -1.26 -3.09 -7.51
C GLU A 87 -2.38 -3.15 -8.56
N ALA A 88 -3.62 -2.93 -8.12
CA ALA A 88 -4.75 -2.74 -9.01
C ALA A 88 -5.06 -1.25 -9.15
N ARG A 89 -5.12 -0.75 -10.38
CA ARG A 89 -5.34 0.66 -10.73
C ARG A 89 -6.63 0.83 -11.53
N GLY A 90 -7.34 1.90 -11.23
CA GLY A 90 -8.64 2.26 -11.80
C GLY A 90 -9.60 2.76 -10.72
N ASP A 91 -10.62 3.53 -11.11
CA ASP A 91 -11.50 4.24 -10.18
C ASP A 91 -12.28 3.31 -9.23
N THR A 92 -12.54 2.08 -9.67
CA THR A 92 -13.23 1.05 -8.88
C THR A 92 -12.42 -0.24 -8.78
N ALA A 93 -11.09 -0.12 -8.84
CA ALA A 93 -10.19 -1.26 -8.84
C ALA A 93 -10.13 -1.96 -7.47
N ILE A 94 -10.13 -3.29 -7.52
CA ILE A 94 -9.99 -4.18 -6.37
C ILE A 94 -8.86 -5.14 -6.71
N LEU A 95 -7.82 -5.16 -5.87
CA LEU A 95 -6.78 -6.20 -5.94
C LEU A 95 -7.34 -7.47 -5.31
N LEU A 96 -7.31 -8.58 -6.06
CA LEU A 96 -7.89 -9.85 -5.63
C LEU A 96 -6.83 -10.88 -5.25
N GLY A 97 -5.61 -10.73 -5.75
CA GLY A 97 -4.52 -11.60 -5.35
C GLY A 97 -3.15 -11.03 -5.65
N SER A 98 -2.21 -11.36 -4.77
CA SER A 98 -0.79 -11.10 -4.90
C SER A 98 -0.03 -12.21 -4.18
N PHE A 99 0.66 -13.08 -4.92
CA PHE A 99 1.29 -14.28 -4.36
C PHE A 99 2.43 -14.77 -5.28
N PRO A 100 3.41 -15.52 -4.77
CA PRO A 100 4.49 -16.08 -5.58
C PRO A 100 3.98 -17.13 -6.58
N THR A 101 4.77 -17.42 -7.60
CA THR A 101 4.56 -18.61 -8.44
C THR A 101 4.88 -19.88 -7.64
N ASP A 102 4.29 -21.03 -8.03
CA ASP A 102 4.45 -22.31 -7.32
C ASP A 102 5.91 -22.79 -7.27
N ASP A 103 6.72 -22.42 -8.27
CA ASP A 103 8.15 -22.72 -8.35
C ASP A 103 9.05 -21.68 -7.65
N GLY A 104 8.44 -20.64 -7.06
CA GLY A 104 9.13 -19.55 -6.36
C GLY A 104 10.01 -18.67 -7.26
N THR A 105 9.79 -18.66 -8.58
CA THR A 105 10.60 -17.88 -9.52
C THR A 105 9.99 -16.54 -9.91
N GLY A 106 8.76 -16.25 -9.47
CA GLY A 106 8.07 -15.02 -9.84
C GLY A 106 6.97 -14.62 -8.88
N TRP A 107 6.25 -13.59 -9.28
CA TRP A 107 5.11 -13.04 -8.54
C TRP A 107 3.92 -12.84 -9.46
N ILE A 108 2.73 -13.16 -8.96
CA ILE A 108 1.46 -13.10 -9.67
C ILE A 108 0.63 -11.97 -9.08
N GLY A 109 0.02 -11.15 -9.93
CA GLY A 109 -0.98 -10.15 -9.58
C GLY A 109 -2.24 -10.30 -10.40
N LEU A 110 -3.40 -10.11 -9.77
CA LEU A 110 -4.70 -10.02 -10.45
C LEU A 110 -5.69 -9.18 -9.65
N GLY A 111 -6.62 -8.58 -10.36
CA GLY A 111 -7.67 -7.75 -9.79
C GLY A 111 -8.87 -7.64 -10.70
N ARG A 112 -9.75 -6.69 -10.41
CA ARG A 112 -10.87 -6.31 -11.27
C ARG A 112 -11.29 -4.86 -11.04
N GLN A 113 -12.06 -4.31 -11.95
CA GLN A 113 -12.93 -3.15 -11.68
C GLN A 113 -14.39 -3.60 -11.56
N THR A 114 -15.19 -2.88 -10.77
CA THR A 114 -16.63 -3.17 -10.67
C THR A 114 -17.47 -2.41 -11.69
N ALA A 115 -16.92 -1.33 -12.27
CA ALA A 115 -17.62 -0.48 -13.24
C ALA A 115 -17.20 -0.74 -14.71
N THR A 116 -16.12 -1.48 -14.97
CA THR A 116 -15.58 -1.74 -16.31
C THR A 116 -15.01 -3.16 -16.41
N ASP A 117 -14.77 -3.64 -17.63
CA ASP A 117 -14.30 -5.01 -17.90
C ASP A 117 -12.77 -5.19 -17.84
N ASN A 118 -12.02 -4.09 -17.69
CA ASN A 118 -10.56 -4.12 -17.61
C ASN A 118 -10.06 -3.45 -16.34
N VAL A 119 -8.91 -3.90 -15.83
CA VAL A 119 -8.23 -3.36 -14.66
C VAL A 119 -6.76 -3.13 -14.97
N GLY A 120 -6.20 -2.01 -14.52
CA GLY A 120 -4.76 -1.79 -14.60
C GLY A 120 -4.06 -2.65 -13.55
N ILE A 121 -3.12 -3.51 -13.93
CA ILE A 121 -2.34 -4.31 -12.97
C ILE A 121 -0.85 -4.03 -13.13
N SER A 122 -0.16 -3.71 -12.04
CA SER A 122 1.31 -3.70 -11.96
C SER A 122 1.77 -4.83 -11.04
N VAL A 123 2.92 -5.45 -11.30
CA VAL A 123 3.46 -6.54 -10.46
C VAL A 123 4.94 -6.29 -10.18
N PHE A 124 5.36 -6.57 -8.95
CA PHE A 124 6.71 -6.34 -8.45
C PHE A 124 7.23 -7.62 -7.81
N VAL A 125 8.50 -7.94 -8.00
CA VAL A 125 9.15 -9.07 -7.34
C VAL A 125 10.57 -8.68 -6.90
N ILE A 126 10.90 -9.04 -5.67
CA ILE A 126 12.25 -8.97 -5.12
C ILE A 126 12.91 -10.31 -5.40
N CYS A 127 14.02 -10.28 -6.13
CA CYS A 127 14.77 -11.45 -6.55
C CYS A 127 16.14 -11.48 -5.90
N ALA A 128 16.67 -12.67 -5.68
CA ALA A 128 17.99 -12.88 -5.12
C ALA A 128 18.60 -14.20 -5.58
N ASP A 129 19.92 -14.31 -5.42
CA ASP A 129 20.61 -15.59 -5.52
C ASP A 129 20.28 -16.45 -4.28
N VAL A 130 20.01 -17.74 -4.46
CA VAL A 130 19.71 -18.71 -3.39
C VAL A 130 20.41 -20.03 -3.61
#